data_AF-A0A380FBZ8-F1
#
_entry.id   AF-A0A380FBZ8-F1
#
_cell.length_a   1.000
_cell.length_b   1.000
_cell.length_c   1.000
_cell.angle_alpha   90.00
_cell.angle_beta   90.00
_cell.angle_gamma   90.00
#
_symmetry.space_group_name_H-M   'P 1'
#
loop_
_entity.id
_entity.type
_entity.pdbx_description
1 polymer ?
#
loop_
_entity_poly.entity_id
_entity_poly.type
_entity_poly.pdbx_seq_one_letter_code
_entity_poly.pdbx_strand_id
1 'polypeptide(L)'
;MPIQIPFKKRFGAFGESIFVGLVLGLLIGILAGYDAGKVINLGMSMAAVMVLMPRMVKILMEGLMPVSESARNWLNKRFGDREIHIGLDAAVALGHPAVIATALILVPVTVLLAVILPGNKVLPFGDLATIPFIVAFIVGAAKGNIIHSVIVGAIMIAISLYIATDIAPIFTSMADGTNVKMPSGSSQISSLDQGGNILNYIIFKFFSLFN
;
A
#
# COMPACT_ATOMS: atom_id res chain seq x y z
N MET A 1 25.75 11.22 11.63
CA MET A 1 26.36 10.65 10.40
C MET A 1 25.26 9.84 9.71
N PRO A 2 24.74 10.26 8.54
CA PRO A 2 23.63 9.53 7.93
C PRO A 2 24.18 8.20 7.44
N ILE A 3 23.62 7.11 7.98
CA ILE A 3 23.95 5.76 7.56
C ILE A 3 23.46 5.62 6.12
N GLN A 4 24.35 5.90 5.16
CA GLN A 4 24.16 5.54 3.77
C GLN A 4 24.15 4.01 3.70
N ILE A 5 22.96 3.43 3.61
CA ILE A 5 22.80 1.98 3.53
C ILE A 5 23.49 1.47 2.25
N PRO A 6 24.36 0.44 2.32
CA PRO A 6 25.02 -0.16 1.15
C PRO A 6 24.08 -0.91 0.19
N PHE A 7 22.76 -0.96 0.45
CA PHE A 7 21.78 -1.62 -0.43
C PHE A 7 21.64 -0.95 -1.79
N LYS A 8 21.79 0.39 -1.86
CA LYS A 8 21.80 1.14 -3.13
C LYS A 8 23.00 0.81 -4.04
N LYS A 9 24.07 0.20 -3.50
CA LYS A 9 25.33 -0.03 -4.24
C LYS A 9 25.48 -1.44 -4.82
N ARG A 10 24.68 -2.44 -4.42
CA ARG A 10 24.73 -3.80 -4.99
C ARG A 10 23.56 -4.17 -5.90
N PHE A 11 22.40 -3.52 -5.76
CA PHE A 11 21.26 -3.64 -6.67
C PHE A 11 21.03 -2.29 -7.34
N GLY A 12 21.63 -2.05 -8.51
CA GLY A 12 21.49 -0.80 -9.30
C GLY A 12 20.04 -0.52 -9.75
N ALA A 13 19.80 -0.26 -11.04
CA ALA A 13 18.46 0.04 -11.59
C ALA A 13 17.33 -0.93 -11.17
N PHE A 14 17.67 -2.15 -10.72
CA PHE A 14 16.76 -3.18 -10.22
C PHE A 14 16.03 -2.86 -8.91
N GLY A 15 16.53 -1.91 -8.10
CA GLY A 15 15.92 -1.54 -6.82
C GLY A 15 14.98 -0.33 -6.88
N GLU A 16 14.83 0.31 -8.03
CA GLU A 16 13.95 1.47 -8.19
C GLU A 16 12.50 1.02 -8.36
N SER A 17 11.56 1.69 -7.66
CA SER A 17 10.13 1.36 -7.72
C SER A 17 9.58 1.31 -9.16
N ILE A 18 10.13 2.13 -10.06
CA ILE A 18 9.76 2.12 -11.49
C ILE A 18 10.12 0.79 -12.17
N PHE A 19 11.30 0.26 -11.88
CA PHE A 19 11.78 -0.99 -12.46
C PHE A 19 11.04 -2.19 -11.88
N VAL A 20 10.78 -2.17 -10.57
CA VAL A 20 9.95 -3.18 -9.90
C VAL A 20 8.56 -3.21 -10.53
N GLY A 21 7.94 -2.05 -10.75
CA GLY A 21 6.64 -1.95 -11.41
C GLY A 21 6.67 -2.48 -12.85
N LEU A 22 7.71 -2.13 -13.62
CA LEU A 22 7.89 -2.60 -15.00
C LEU A 22 8.00 -4.13 -15.07
N VAL A 23 8.91 -4.72 -14.29
CA VAL A 23 9.14 -6.17 -14.30
C VAL A 23 7.91 -6.94 -13.83
N LEU A 24 7.25 -6.47 -12.77
CA LEU A 24 6.02 -7.11 -12.29
C LEU A 24 4.91 -7.04 -13.33
N GLY A 25 4.70 -5.88 -13.95
CA GLY A 25 3.67 -5.75 -15.00
C GLY A 25 3.95 -6.63 -16.22
N LEU A 26 5.21 -6.74 -16.65
CA LEU A 26 5.61 -7.64 -17.73
C LEU A 26 5.37 -9.11 -17.36
N LEU A 27 5.85 -9.56 -16.19
CA LEU A 27 5.68 -10.94 -15.73
C LEU A 27 4.21 -11.32 -15.63
N ILE A 28 3.38 -10.44 -15.04
CA ILE A 28 1.97 -10.72 -14.86
C ILE A 28 1.23 -10.71 -16.21
N GLY A 29 1.59 -9.81 -17.13
CA GLY A 29 1.03 -9.82 -18.48
C GLY A 29 1.32 -11.12 -19.23
N ILE A 30 2.54 -11.65 -19.10
CA ILE A 30 2.93 -12.94 -19.69
C ILE A 30 2.13 -14.08 -19.06
N LEU A 31 2.04 -14.12 -17.73
CA LEU A 31 1.29 -15.15 -17.01
C LEU A 31 -0.22 -15.10 -17.30
N ALA A 32 -0.76 -13.91 -17.59
CA ALA A 32 -2.14 -13.71 -18.00
C ALA A 32 -2.41 -14.11 -19.46
N GLY A 33 -1.39 -14.48 -20.24
CA GLY A 33 -1.53 -14.86 -21.64
C GLY A 33 -1.87 -13.69 -22.57
N TYR A 34 -1.50 -12.46 -22.20
CA TYR A 34 -1.73 -11.28 -23.03
C TYR A 34 -0.80 -11.24 -24.24
N ASP A 35 -1.24 -10.57 -25.31
CA ASP A 35 -0.40 -10.29 -26.47
C ASP A 35 0.76 -9.34 -26.13
N ALA A 36 1.84 -9.38 -26.91
CA ALA A 36 3.07 -8.63 -26.63
C ALA A 36 2.83 -7.12 -26.43
N GLY A 37 1.88 -6.53 -27.18
CA GLY A 37 1.51 -5.12 -27.03
C GLY A 37 0.86 -4.84 -25.67
N LYS A 38 -0.12 -5.66 -25.26
CA LYS A 38 -0.76 -5.55 -23.95
C LYS A 38 0.19 -5.85 -22.78
N VAL A 39 1.12 -6.80 -22.94
CA VAL A 39 2.15 -7.08 -21.93
C VAL A 39 3.03 -5.85 -21.68
N ILE A 40 3.53 -5.23 -22.74
CA ILE A 40 4.36 -4.02 -22.63
C ILE A 40 3.56 -2.86 -22.03
N ASN A 41 2.31 -2.67 -22.48
CA ASN A 41 1.43 -1.64 -21.91
C ASN A 41 1.19 -1.85 -20.42
N LEU A 42 0.92 -3.08 -19.98
CA LEU A 42 0.75 -3.39 -18.56
C LEU A 42 2.02 -3.10 -17.76
N GLY A 43 3.19 -3.51 -18.27
CA GLY A 43 4.49 -3.17 -17.68
C GLY A 43 4.68 -1.66 -17.49
N MET A 44 4.44 -0.88 -18.54
CA MET A 44 4.57 0.58 -18.51
C MET A 44 3.57 1.24 -17.57
N SER A 45 2.31 0.81 -17.58
CA SER A 45 1.28 1.33 -16.66
C SER A 45 1.63 1.04 -15.21
N MET A 46 2.10 -0.16 -14.89
CA MET A 46 2.52 -0.54 -13.53
C MET A 46 3.74 0.26 -13.07
N ALA A 47 4.73 0.46 -13.95
CA ALA A 47 5.89 1.31 -13.69
C ALA A 47 5.47 2.76 -13.39
N ALA A 48 4.53 3.31 -14.17
CA ALA A 48 4.01 4.65 -13.97
C ALA A 48 3.27 4.78 -12.63
N VAL A 49 2.39 3.83 -12.30
CA VAL A 49 1.62 3.83 -11.03
C VAL A 49 2.54 3.82 -9.81
N MET A 50 3.60 2.99 -9.83
CA MET A 50 4.57 2.91 -8.72
C MET A 50 5.38 4.19 -8.49
N VAL A 51 5.43 5.10 -9.46
CA VAL A 51 6.09 6.41 -9.32
C VAL A 51 5.08 7.52 -9.04
N LEU A 52 3.97 7.52 -9.76
CA LEU A 52 2.99 8.60 -9.74
C LEU A 52 2.15 8.58 -8.46
N MET A 53 1.63 7.44 -8.03
CA MET A 53 0.73 7.40 -6.86
C MET A 53 1.40 7.90 -5.58
N PRO A 54 2.61 7.45 -5.20
CA PRO A 54 3.27 7.95 -3.99
C PRO A 54 3.59 9.45 -4.07
N ARG A 55 3.94 9.96 -5.27
CA ARG A 55 4.21 11.40 -5.47
C ARG A 55 2.96 12.24 -5.32
N MET A 56 1.83 11.82 -5.89
CA MET A 56 0.57 12.54 -5.77
C MET A 56 0.09 12.62 -4.32
N VAL A 57 0.18 11.51 -3.57
CA VAL A 57 -0.17 11.50 -2.14
C VAL A 57 0.76 12.40 -1.34
N LYS A 58 2.08 12.37 -1.63
CA LYS A 58 3.04 13.25 -0.96
C LYS A 58 2.72 14.74 -1.15
N ILE A 59 2.38 15.16 -2.38
CA ILE A 59 2.00 16.56 -2.67
C ILE A 59 0.74 16.95 -1.88
N LEU A 60 -0.27 16.08 -1.84
CA LEU A 60 -1.49 16.31 -1.06
C LEU A 60 -1.14 16.49 0.43
N MET A 61 -0.27 15.64 0.97
CA MET A 61 0.15 15.73 2.36
C MET A 61 1.00 16.95 2.66
N GLU A 62 1.89 17.36 1.74
CA GLU A 62 2.63 18.63 1.83
C GLU A 62 1.69 19.83 1.89
N GLY A 63 0.57 19.81 1.16
CA GLY A 63 -0.48 20.83 1.25
C GLY A 63 -1.25 20.81 2.57
N LEU A 64 -1.45 19.64 3.18
CA LEU A 64 -2.19 19.47 4.44
C LEU A 64 -1.31 19.70 5.70
N MET A 65 -0.01 19.43 5.62
CA MET A 65 0.95 19.64 6.72
C MET A 65 0.88 21.04 7.36
N PRO A 66 0.86 22.16 6.62
CA PRO A 66 0.79 23.50 7.24
C PRO A 66 -0.50 23.73 8.02
N VAL A 67 -1.61 23.09 7.62
CA VAL A 67 -2.88 23.13 8.37
C VAL A 67 -2.71 22.37 9.70
N SER A 68 -2.12 21.18 9.66
CA SER A 68 -1.83 20.37 10.85
C SER A 68 -0.88 21.08 11.81
N GLU A 69 0.17 21.75 11.31
CA GLU A 69 1.10 22.53 12.12
C GLU A 69 0.45 23.78 12.72
N SER A 70 -0.43 24.44 11.99
CA SER A 70 -1.20 25.59 12.50
C SER A 70 -2.16 25.18 13.61
N ALA A 71 -2.87 24.06 13.43
CA ALA A 71 -3.72 23.47 14.46
C ALA A 71 -2.91 23.07 15.70
N ARG A 72 -1.73 22.48 15.51
CA ARG A 72 -0.76 22.18 16.58
C ARG A 72 -0.38 23.43 17.35
N ASN A 73 0.00 24.51 16.67
CA ASN A 73 0.40 25.75 17.32
C ASN A 73 -0.75 26.42 18.08
N TRP A 74 -1.98 26.34 17.55
CA TRP A 74 -3.19 26.80 18.25
C TRP A 74 -3.48 25.98 19.52
N LEU A 75 -3.41 24.64 19.42
CA LEU A 75 -3.58 23.74 20.57
C LEU A 75 -2.51 23.98 21.64
N ASN A 76 -1.24 24.05 21.26
CA ASN A 76 -0.14 24.32 22.20
C ASN A 76 -0.31 25.67 22.91
N LYS A 77 -0.73 26.72 22.20
CA LYS A 77 -1.01 28.04 22.81
C LYS A 77 -2.18 27.99 23.79
N ARG A 78 -3.18 27.13 23.55
CA ARG A 78 -4.40 27.05 24.37
C ARG A 78 -4.28 26.09 25.55
N PHE A 79 -3.46 25.05 25.44
CA PHE A 79 -3.34 23.97 26.43
C PHE A 79 -1.98 23.93 27.16
N GLY A 80 -1.01 24.77 26.79
CA GLY A 80 0.22 25.02 27.57
C GLY A 80 1.21 23.86 27.66
N ASP A 81 1.92 23.80 28.79
CA ASP A 81 3.15 23.02 29.11
C ASP A 81 2.95 21.50 29.29
N ARG A 82 1.85 20.94 28.78
CA ARG A 82 1.61 19.49 28.81
C ARG A 82 2.31 18.87 27.60
N GLU A 83 2.87 17.67 27.74
CA GLU A 83 3.42 16.93 26.60
C GLU A 83 2.29 16.56 25.63
N ILE A 84 2.05 17.41 24.63
CA ILE A 84 1.05 17.15 23.59
C ILE A 84 1.73 16.31 22.50
N HIS A 85 1.47 15.01 22.53
CA HIS A 85 1.79 14.11 21.41
C HIS A 85 0.79 14.33 20.29
N ILE A 86 1.24 14.95 19.20
CA ILE A 86 0.42 15.19 18.02
C ILE A 86 0.69 14.08 17.04
N GLY A 87 -0.34 13.30 16.75
CA GLY A 87 -0.31 12.33 15.66
C GLY A 87 -0.05 13.06 14.35
N LEU A 88 1.06 12.71 13.69
CA LEU A 88 1.37 13.15 12.34
C LEU A 88 0.92 12.07 11.35
N ASP A 89 0.64 12.49 10.13
CA ASP A 89 0.27 11.56 9.06
C ASP A 89 1.39 10.54 8.77
N ALA A 90 1.00 9.32 8.40
CA ALA A 90 1.91 8.23 8.10
C ALA A 90 2.90 8.55 6.96
N ALA A 91 2.56 9.49 6.07
CA ALA A 91 3.43 9.95 5.00
C ALA A 91 4.78 10.47 5.49
N VAL A 92 4.85 11.01 6.71
CA VAL A 92 6.11 11.49 7.32
C VAL A 92 7.10 10.33 7.52
N ALA A 93 6.60 9.12 7.80
CA ALA A 93 7.43 7.95 8.03
C ALA A 93 7.95 7.30 6.74
N LEU A 94 7.41 7.65 5.57
CA LEU A 94 7.81 7.07 4.28
C LEU A 94 9.27 7.36 3.90
N GLY A 95 9.83 8.47 4.40
CA GLY A 95 11.22 8.81 4.18
C GLY A 95 12.20 7.94 4.97
N HIS A 96 11.71 7.19 5.97
CA HIS A 96 12.57 6.38 6.81
C HIS A 96 13.15 5.19 6.02
N PRO A 97 14.49 5.01 5.96
CA PRO A 97 15.11 3.99 5.12
C PRO A 97 14.61 2.56 5.38
N ALA A 98 14.29 2.23 6.64
CA ALA A 98 13.74 0.92 6.99
C ALA A 98 12.32 0.69 6.43
N VAL A 99 11.50 1.74 6.30
CA VAL A 99 10.15 1.66 5.70
C VAL A 99 10.27 1.37 4.22
N ILE A 100 11.12 2.12 3.52
CA ILE A 100 11.38 1.94 2.09
C ILE A 100 11.94 0.54 1.82
N ALA A 101 12.94 0.11 2.59
CA ALA A 101 13.55 -1.21 2.44
C ALA A 101 12.55 -2.35 2.67
N THR A 102 11.75 -2.26 3.74
CA THR A 102 10.71 -3.24 4.05
C THR A 102 9.66 -3.31 2.94
N ALA A 103 9.20 -2.16 2.46
CA ALA A 103 8.19 -2.09 1.40
C ALA A 103 8.71 -2.68 0.07
N LEU A 104 9.94 -2.35 -0.34
CA LEU A 104 10.54 -2.90 -1.56
C LEU A 104 10.64 -4.43 -1.53
N ILE A 105 10.91 -5.02 -0.35
CA ILE A 105 10.91 -6.48 -0.17
C ILE A 105 9.49 -7.04 -0.19
N LEU A 106 8.54 -6.36 0.44
CA LEU A 106 7.16 -6.83 0.54
C LEU A 106 6.37 -6.72 -0.76
N VAL A 107 6.73 -5.83 -1.69
CA VAL A 107 6.08 -5.71 -3.00
C VAL A 107 6.06 -7.05 -3.77
N PRO A 108 7.20 -7.71 -4.07
CA PRO A 108 7.18 -9.00 -4.74
C PRO A 108 6.57 -10.11 -3.87
N VAL A 109 6.75 -10.06 -2.55
CA VAL A 109 6.15 -11.02 -1.61
C VAL A 109 4.62 -10.94 -1.65
N THR A 110 4.05 -9.74 -1.75
CA THR A 110 2.60 -9.51 -1.82
C THR A 110 2.01 -10.14 -3.08
N VAL A 111 2.67 -9.97 -4.22
CA VAL A 111 2.27 -10.60 -5.49
C VAL A 111 2.32 -12.12 -5.35
N LEU A 112 3.40 -12.66 -4.78
CA LEU A 112 3.56 -14.09 -4.56
C LEU A 112 2.46 -14.65 -3.64
N LEU A 113 2.18 -13.97 -2.53
CA LEU A 113 1.11 -14.33 -1.60
C LEU A 113 -0.26 -14.29 -2.27
N ALA A 114 -0.54 -13.28 -3.09
CA ALA A 114 -1.81 -13.17 -3.81
C ALA A 114 -2.04 -14.35 -4.78
N VAL A 115 -0.97 -14.92 -5.35
CA VAL A 115 -1.06 -16.09 -6.25
C VAL A 115 -1.12 -17.42 -5.49
N ILE A 116 -0.37 -17.57 -4.40
CA ILE A 116 -0.22 -18.84 -3.68
C ILE A 116 -1.34 -19.07 -2.65
N LEU A 117 -1.89 -18.01 -2.05
CA LEU A 117 -2.87 -18.15 -0.98
C LEU A 117 -4.16 -18.82 -1.49
N PRO A 118 -4.55 -19.98 -0.95
CA PRO A 118 -5.72 -20.70 -1.43
C PRO A 118 -6.98 -19.91 -1.12
N GLY A 119 -7.85 -19.75 -2.11
CA GLY A 119 -9.12 -19.02 -1.96
C GLY A 119 -9.01 -17.51 -2.12
N ASN A 120 -7.81 -16.93 -2.24
CA ASN A 120 -7.66 -15.52 -2.59
C ASN A 120 -8.11 -15.27 -4.04
N LYS A 121 -8.85 -14.19 -4.26
CA LYS A 121 -9.31 -13.77 -5.60
C LYS A 121 -8.84 -12.36 -5.96
N VAL A 122 -8.13 -11.69 -5.07
CA VAL A 122 -7.70 -10.29 -5.24
C VAL A 122 -6.23 -10.25 -5.65
N LEU A 123 -5.96 -9.61 -6.79
CA LEU A 123 -4.61 -9.23 -7.22
C LEU A 123 -4.42 -7.72 -6.98
N PRO A 124 -3.62 -7.31 -5.98
CA PRO A 124 -3.60 -5.93 -5.48
C PRO A 124 -2.68 -4.99 -6.31
N PHE A 125 -2.83 -4.95 -7.64
CA PHE A 125 -1.94 -4.20 -8.54
C PHE A 125 -1.77 -2.73 -8.14
N GLY A 126 -2.87 -2.02 -7.87
CA GLY A 126 -2.84 -0.62 -7.47
C GLY A 126 -2.23 -0.41 -6.08
N ASP A 127 -2.51 -1.33 -5.17
CA ASP A 127 -2.08 -1.20 -3.76
C ASP A 127 -0.59 -1.54 -3.56
N LEU A 128 0.09 -2.12 -4.56
CA LEU A 128 1.55 -2.33 -4.45
C LEU A 128 2.31 -1.02 -4.22
N ALA A 129 1.80 0.10 -4.75
CA ALA A 129 2.39 1.43 -4.55
C ALA A 129 2.12 2.00 -3.14
N THR A 130 1.14 1.46 -2.42
CA THR A 130 0.74 1.94 -1.08
C THR A 130 1.34 1.11 0.05
N ILE A 131 2.00 -0.02 -0.25
CA ILE A 131 2.72 -0.86 0.75
C ILE A 131 3.61 -0.07 1.70
N PRO A 132 4.38 0.97 1.28
CA PRO A 132 5.13 1.81 2.20
C PRO A 132 4.31 2.42 3.34
N PHE A 133 3.05 2.79 3.08
CA PHE A 133 2.14 3.33 4.09
C PHE A 133 1.67 2.23 5.05
N ILE A 134 1.36 1.04 4.53
CA ILE A 134 0.93 -0.13 5.32
C ILE A 134 2.02 -0.51 6.33
N VAL A 135 3.28 -0.53 5.90
CA VAL A 135 4.38 -1.01 6.75
C VAL A 135 5.01 0.08 7.62
N ALA A 136 4.65 1.35 7.42
CA ALA A 136 5.19 2.47 8.20
C ALA A 136 4.98 2.27 9.71
N PHE A 137 3.77 1.87 10.12
CA PHE A 137 3.45 1.59 11.52
C PHE A 137 4.16 0.35 12.05
N ILE A 138 4.24 -0.72 11.25
CA ILE A 138 4.93 -1.96 11.62
C ILE A 138 6.42 -1.67 11.89
N VAL A 139 7.06 -0.94 10.98
CA VAL A 139 8.47 -0.57 11.10
C VAL A 139 8.71 0.36 12.29
N GLY A 140 7.78 1.30 12.54
CA GLY A 140 7.81 2.17 13.72
C GLY A 140 7.76 1.36 15.02
N ALA A 141 6.81 0.43 15.13
CA ALA A 141 6.67 -0.46 16.29
C ALA A 141 7.89 -1.39 16.46
N ALA A 142 8.47 -1.86 15.35
CA ALA A 142 9.66 -2.69 15.31
C ALA A 142 10.97 -1.90 15.54
N LYS A 143 10.89 -0.58 15.81
CA LYS A 143 12.04 0.32 15.99
C LYS A 143 13.04 0.24 14.83
N GLY A 144 12.53 0.10 13.60
CA GLY A 144 13.35 0.02 12.39
C GLY A 144 13.90 -1.38 12.06
N ASN A 145 13.52 -2.44 12.79
CA ASN A 145 13.95 -3.81 12.47
C ASN A 145 13.26 -4.32 11.20
N ILE A 146 13.99 -4.33 10.09
CA ILE A 146 13.50 -4.71 8.76
C ILE A 146 13.04 -6.18 8.72
N ILE A 147 13.81 -7.11 9.29
CA ILE A 147 13.47 -8.54 9.22
C ILE A 147 12.15 -8.81 9.93
N HIS A 148 12.01 -8.29 11.15
CA HIS A 148 10.76 -8.38 11.89
C HIS A 148 9.61 -7.73 11.12
N SER A 149 9.85 -6.56 10.53
CA SER A 149 8.82 -5.82 9.80
C SER A 149 8.37 -6.52 8.52
N VAL A 150 9.27 -7.20 7.81
CA VAL A 150 8.95 -8.01 6.64
C VAL A 150 8.11 -9.22 7.04
N ILE A 151 8.47 -9.92 8.12
CA ILE A 151 7.71 -11.09 8.59
C ILE A 151 6.30 -10.68 9.00
N VAL A 152 6.19 -9.66 9.87
CA VAL A 152 4.89 -9.16 10.34
C VAL A 152 4.08 -8.57 9.18
N GLY A 153 4.71 -7.81 8.28
CA GLY A 153 4.07 -7.26 7.10
C GLY A 153 3.52 -8.33 6.16
N ALA A 154 4.27 -9.41 5.93
CA ALA A 154 3.80 -10.52 5.11
C ALA A 154 2.58 -11.22 5.73
N ILE A 155 2.58 -11.45 7.05
CA ILE A 155 1.44 -12.04 7.76
C ILE A 155 0.21 -11.11 7.66
N MET A 156 0.40 -9.81 7.90
CA MET A 156 -0.69 -8.83 7.80
C MET A 156 -1.26 -8.76 6.39
N ILE A 157 -0.40 -8.70 5.37
CA ILE A 157 -0.82 -8.72 3.96
C ILE A 157 -1.61 -9.99 3.62
N ALA A 158 -1.17 -11.17 4.11
CA ALA A 158 -1.89 -12.42 3.86
C ALA A 158 -3.30 -12.39 4.46
N ILE A 159 -3.46 -11.87 5.67
CA ILE A 159 -4.77 -11.68 6.31
C ILE A 159 -5.61 -10.68 5.51
N SER A 160 -5.01 -9.54 5.13
CA SER A 160 -5.70 -8.51 4.35
C SER A 160 -6.18 -9.01 2.99
N LEU A 161 -5.44 -9.91 2.32
CA LEU A 161 -5.88 -10.53 1.07
C LEU A 161 -7.13 -11.39 1.24
N TYR A 162 -7.22 -12.16 2.32
CA TYR A 162 -8.42 -12.93 2.64
C TYR A 162 -9.62 -12.03 2.91
N ILE A 163 -9.42 -11.00 3.72
CA ILE A 163 -10.47 -10.04 4.07
C ILE A 163 -10.93 -9.28 2.82
N ALA A 164 -9.99 -8.80 2.00
CA ALA A 164 -10.30 -8.11 0.75
C ALA A 164 -11.06 -9.01 -0.23
N THR A 165 -10.79 -10.32 -0.21
CA THR A 165 -11.55 -11.30 -1.01
C THR A 165 -12.99 -11.45 -0.49
N ASP A 166 -13.20 -11.51 0.82
CA ASP A 166 -14.55 -11.63 1.42
C ASP A 166 -15.39 -10.36 1.20
N ILE A 167 -14.78 -9.18 1.29
CA ILE A 167 -15.45 -7.88 1.12
C ILE A 167 -15.70 -7.50 -0.36
N ALA A 168 -15.00 -8.13 -1.32
CA ALA A 168 -15.08 -7.77 -2.74
C ALA A 168 -16.50 -7.60 -3.33
N PRO A 169 -17.51 -8.44 -3.01
CA PRO A 169 -18.87 -8.25 -3.51
C PRO A 169 -19.46 -6.89 -3.12
N ILE A 170 -19.20 -6.43 -1.90
CA ILE A 170 -19.77 -5.20 -1.34
C ILE A 170 -19.12 -3.98 -2.00
N PHE A 171 -17.79 -4.00 -2.12
CA PHE A 171 -17.07 -2.95 -2.85
C PHE A 171 -17.54 -2.85 -4.30
N THR A 172 -17.86 -3.99 -4.92
CA THR A 172 -18.44 -4.03 -6.27
C THR A 172 -19.83 -3.40 -6.28
N SER A 173 -20.73 -3.79 -5.37
CA SER A 173 -22.08 -3.20 -5.30
C SER A 173 -22.07 -1.70 -4.99
N MET A 174 -21.11 -1.22 -4.18
CA MET A 174 -20.94 0.22 -3.96
C MET A 174 -20.45 0.95 -5.22
N ALA A 175 -19.64 0.28 -6.05
CA ALA A 175 -19.16 0.83 -7.32
C ALA A 175 -20.26 0.87 -8.39
N ASP A 176 -21.28 0.02 -8.34
CA ASP A 176 -22.40 -0.01 -9.30
C ASP A 176 -23.20 1.31 -9.32
N GLY A 177 -23.19 2.08 -8.23
CA GLY A 177 -23.78 3.42 -8.14
C GLY A 177 -22.87 4.55 -8.63
N THR A 178 -21.65 4.23 -9.05
CA THR A 178 -20.63 5.20 -9.48
C THR A 178 -20.35 5.04 -10.97
N ASN A 179 -19.90 6.11 -11.63
CA ASN A 179 -19.54 6.04 -13.06
C ASN A 179 -18.18 5.36 -13.31
N VAL A 180 -17.78 4.42 -12.44
CA VAL A 180 -16.49 3.72 -12.48
C VAL A 180 -16.61 2.51 -13.41
N LYS A 181 -15.79 2.49 -14.47
CA LYS A 181 -15.74 1.35 -15.38
C LYS A 181 -14.88 0.24 -14.78
N MET A 182 -15.46 -0.95 -14.63
CA MET A 182 -14.70 -2.14 -14.25
C MET A 182 -13.64 -2.47 -15.31
N PRO A 183 -12.40 -2.79 -14.91
CA PRO A 183 -11.38 -3.28 -15.84
C PRO A 183 -11.86 -4.53 -16.59
N SER A 184 -11.59 -4.60 -17.89
CA SER A 184 -11.93 -5.77 -18.71
C SER A 184 -11.31 -7.04 -18.13
N GLY A 185 -12.13 -8.05 -17.84
CA GLY A 185 -11.69 -9.32 -17.26
C GLY A 185 -11.78 -9.37 -15.72
N SER A 186 -12.19 -8.28 -15.05
CA SER A 186 -12.45 -8.30 -13.61
C SER A 186 -13.94 -8.53 -13.32
N SER A 187 -14.24 -9.52 -12.47
CA SER A 187 -15.61 -9.79 -12.01
C SER A 187 -16.01 -8.98 -10.77
N GLN A 188 -15.04 -8.48 -10.01
CA GLN A 188 -15.24 -7.76 -8.75
C GLN A 188 -14.15 -6.69 -8.57
N ILE A 189 -14.42 -5.69 -7.73
CA ILE A 189 -13.44 -4.68 -7.32
C ILE A 189 -13.22 -4.82 -5.80
N SER A 190 -11.96 -4.73 -5.37
CA SER A 190 -11.58 -4.67 -3.97
C SER A 190 -10.24 -3.95 -3.83
N SER A 191 -9.83 -3.65 -2.60
CA SER A 191 -8.52 -3.06 -2.30
C SER A 191 -7.89 -3.71 -1.07
N LEU A 192 -6.57 -3.73 -1.02
CA LEU A 192 -5.82 -4.24 0.11
C LEU A 192 -5.79 -3.24 1.27
N ASP A 193 -5.68 -1.94 0.97
CA ASP A 193 -5.58 -0.88 1.98
C ASP A 193 -6.91 -0.63 2.71
N GLN A 194 -8.02 -0.51 1.98
CA GLN A 194 -9.35 -0.30 2.59
C GLN A 194 -10.10 -1.60 2.80
N GLY A 195 -10.22 -2.41 1.74
CA GLY A 195 -10.97 -3.67 1.78
C GLY A 195 -10.29 -4.74 2.63
N GLY A 196 -8.96 -4.70 2.78
CA GLY A 196 -8.18 -5.62 3.61
C GLY A 196 -7.94 -5.15 5.05
N ASN A 197 -8.53 -4.02 5.46
CA ASN A 197 -8.33 -3.48 6.80
C ASN A 197 -9.13 -4.28 7.84
N ILE A 198 -8.41 -4.88 8.81
CA ILE A 198 -8.99 -5.75 9.84
C ILE A 198 -10.03 -5.01 10.69
N LEU A 199 -9.77 -3.76 11.07
CA LEU A 199 -10.68 -2.98 11.90
C LEU A 199 -11.99 -2.71 11.15
N ASN A 200 -11.89 -2.24 9.90
CA ASN A 200 -13.05 -1.98 9.07
C ASN A 200 -13.86 -3.26 8.84
N TYR A 201 -13.20 -4.40 8.64
CA TYR A 201 -13.84 -5.69 8.49
C TYR A 201 -14.61 -6.13 9.72
N ILE A 202 -14.04 -5.99 10.92
CA ILE A 202 -14.71 -6.35 12.18
C ILE A 202 -15.94 -5.48 12.38
N ILE A 203 -15.80 -4.17 12.19
CA ILE A 203 -16.94 -3.22 12.30
C ILE A 203 -18.03 -3.64 11.31
N PHE A 204 -17.65 -3.89 10.05
CA PHE A 204 -18.59 -4.32 9.03
C PHE A 204 -19.30 -5.63 9.40
N LYS A 205 -18.54 -6.68 9.78
CA LYS A 205 -19.12 -7.97 10.16
C LYS A 205 -20.06 -7.83 11.35
N PHE A 206 -19.70 -7.02 12.33
CA PHE A 206 -20.56 -6.73 13.46
C PHE A 206 -21.90 -6.13 13.02
N PHE A 207 -21.91 -5.10 12.16
CA PHE A 207 -23.15 -4.52 11.64
C PHE A 207 -23.93 -5.46 10.72
N SER A 208 -23.24 -6.31 9.95
CA SER A 208 -23.88 -7.30 9.08
C SER A 208 -24.67 -8.37 9.83
N LEU A 209 -24.46 -8.54 11.14
CA LEU A 209 -25.23 -9.47 11.98
C LEU A 209 -26.61 -8.93 12.36
N PHE A 210 -26.84 -7.63 12.22
CA PHE A 210 -28.09 -6.95 12.59
C PHE A 210 -28.99 -6.62 11.39
N ASN A 211 -28.61 -7.05 10.20
CA ASN A 211 -29.28 -6.76 8.93
C ASN A 211 -29.60 -8.06 8.20
#